data_AF-A0A529ZEK4-F1
#
_entry.id   AF-A0A529ZEK4-F1
#
_cell.length_a   1.000
_cell.length_b   1.000
_cell.length_c   1.000
_cell.angle_alpha   90.00
_cell.angle_beta   90.00
_cell.angle_gamma   90.00
#
_symmetry.space_group_name_H-M   'P 1'
#
loop_
_entity.id
_entity.type
_entity.pdbx_description
1 polymer ?
#
loop_
_entity_poly.entity_id
_entity_poly.type
_entity_poly.pdbx_seq_one_letter_code
_entity_poly.pdbx_strand_id
1 'polypeptide(L)'
;AVISPSRGEITALVARAAVLAKADLQTEVVGEFPELQGAMGRKYALLQGEDASVAAAAEEHYKPQGPSDRVPTDPVSVAVALADKLDTLTGFWAIDEKPTGSKDPFALRRAALGVVRIL
;
A
#
# COMPACT_ATOMS: atom_id res chain seq x y z
N ALA A 1 28.29 0.48 12.14
CA ALA A 1 27.36 1.48 11.58
C ALA A 1 26.43 0.74 10.64
N VAL A 2 25.12 0.78 10.85
CA VAL A 2 24.16 0.24 9.87
C VAL A 2 24.21 1.20 8.69
N ILE A 3 24.82 0.77 7.59
CA ILE A 3 24.85 1.55 6.34
C ILE A 3 23.41 1.56 5.84
N SER A 4 22.83 2.75 5.63
CA SER A 4 21.51 2.88 5.03
C SER A 4 21.51 2.20 3.66
N PRO A 5 20.44 1.46 3.29
CA PRO A 5 20.39 0.76 2.01
C PRO A 5 20.60 1.74 0.86
N SER A 6 21.38 1.30 -0.12
CA SER A 6 21.61 2.05 -1.35
C SER A 6 20.31 2.25 -2.11
N ARG A 7 20.27 3.26 -2.99
CA ARG A 7 19.11 3.49 -3.88
C ARG A 7 18.76 2.23 -4.69
N GLY A 8 19.76 1.49 -5.17
CA GLY A 8 19.55 0.27 -5.94
C GLY A 8 18.88 -0.83 -5.13
N GLU A 9 19.29 -1.02 -3.87
CA GLU A 9 18.66 -1.98 -2.95
C GLU A 9 17.20 -1.59 -2.66
N ILE A 10 16.94 -0.30 -2.38
CA ILE A 10 15.56 0.19 -2.17
C ILE A 10 14.71 -0.07 -3.42
N THR A 11 15.22 0.19 -4.62
CA THR A 11 14.47 -0.07 -5.87
C THR A 11 14.14 -1.55 -6.03
N ALA A 12 15.07 -2.46 -5.73
CA ALA A 12 14.81 -3.90 -5.79
C ALA A 12 13.73 -4.33 -4.78
N LEU A 13 13.79 -3.81 -3.55
CA LEU A 13 12.78 -4.07 -2.52
C LEU A 13 11.41 -3.51 -2.91
N VAL A 14 11.34 -2.31 -3.48
CA VAL A 14 10.09 -1.71 -3.99
C VAL A 14 9.48 -2.56 -5.10
N ALA A 15 10.29 -3.03 -6.05
CA ALA A 15 9.82 -3.90 -7.12
C ALA A 15 9.25 -5.22 -6.55
N ARG A 16 9.93 -5.83 -5.57
CA ARG A 16 9.43 -7.04 -4.92
C ARG A 16 8.15 -6.78 -4.14
N ALA A 17 8.09 -5.70 -3.38
CA ALA A 17 6.91 -5.29 -2.62
C ALA A 17 5.70 -5.03 -3.53
N ALA A 18 5.89 -4.37 -4.67
CA ALA A 18 4.82 -4.11 -5.63
C ALA A 18 4.18 -5.40 -6.16
N VAL A 19 4.99 -6.45 -6.40
CA VAL A 19 4.48 -7.77 -6.83
C VAL A 19 3.63 -8.43 -5.73
N LEU A 20 3.99 -8.26 -4.47
CA LEU A 20 3.34 -8.94 -3.34
C LEU A 20 2.22 -8.12 -2.68
N ALA A 21 2.12 -6.82 -2.98
CA ALA A 21 1.29 -5.88 -2.24
C ALA A 21 -0.14 -6.36 -2.00
N LYS A 22 -0.76 -6.99 -3.02
CA LYS A 22 -2.15 -7.46 -2.96
C LYS A 22 -2.28 -8.99 -3.03
N ALA A 23 -1.21 -9.72 -2.77
CA ALA A 23 -1.19 -11.18 -2.93
C ALA A 23 -2.15 -11.89 -1.95
N ASP A 24 -2.42 -11.30 -0.79
CA ASP A 24 -3.33 -11.86 0.21
C ASP A 24 -4.79 -11.85 -0.22
N LEU A 25 -5.19 -10.96 -1.13
CA LEU A 25 -6.54 -10.91 -1.70
C LEU A 25 -6.95 -12.21 -2.41
N GLN A 26 -5.99 -13.06 -2.78
CA GLN A 26 -6.24 -14.35 -3.41
C GLN A 26 -6.37 -15.50 -2.40
N THR A 27 -6.28 -15.22 -1.10
CA THR A 27 -6.38 -16.24 -0.05
C THR A 27 -7.82 -16.39 0.44
N GLU A 28 -8.21 -17.61 0.82
CA GLU A 28 -9.51 -17.89 1.43
C GLU A 28 -9.71 -17.09 2.72
N VAL A 29 -8.63 -16.87 3.50
CA VAL A 29 -8.69 -16.11 4.75
C VAL A 29 -9.19 -14.69 4.53
N VAL A 30 -8.71 -13.99 3.50
CA VAL A 30 -9.19 -12.63 3.19
C VAL A 30 -10.58 -12.66 2.54
N GLY A 31 -10.90 -13.74 1.82
CA GLY A 31 -12.26 -13.96 1.32
C GLY A 31 -13.30 -14.09 2.44
N GLU A 32 -12.96 -14.79 3.52
CA GLU A 32 -13.83 -14.96 4.71
C GLU A 32 -13.76 -13.76 5.66
N PHE A 33 -12.59 -13.12 5.80
CA PHE A 33 -12.34 -12.01 6.72
C PHE A 33 -11.68 -10.82 6.00
N PRO A 34 -12.45 -10.02 5.25
CA PRO A 34 -11.93 -8.88 4.49
C PRO A 34 -11.16 -7.85 5.34
N GLU A 35 -11.51 -7.72 6.62
CA GLU A 35 -10.82 -6.83 7.57
C GLU A 35 -9.36 -7.21 7.83
N LEU A 36 -8.94 -8.41 7.46
CA LEU A 36 -7.57 -8.89 7.61
C LEU A 36 -6.67 -8.58 6.38
N GLN A 37 -7.23 -7.94 5.35
CA GLN A 37 -6.48 -7.45 4.19
C GLN A 37 -5.26 -6.60 4.60
N GLY A 38 -4.14 -6.81 3.92
CA GLY A 38 -2.84 -6.21 4.20
C GLY A 38 -2.13 -6.86 5.39
N ALA A 39 -2.82 -7.03 6.52
CA ALA A 39 -2.25 -7.68 7.71
C ALA A 39 -1.86 -9.14 7.43
N MET A 40 -2.72 -9.87 6.71
CA MET A 40 -2.38 -11.22 6.25
C MET A 40 -1.29 -11.22 5.19
N GLY A 41 -1.30 -10.28 4.25
CA GLY A 41 -0.22 -10.10 3.27
C GLY A 41 1.15 -9.96 3.92
N ARG A 42 1.27 -9.08 4.92
CA ARG A 42 2.50 -8.96 5.73
C ARG A 42 2.85 -10.25 6.45
N LYS A 43 1.88 -10.91 7.07
CA LYS A 43 2.11 -12.15 7.82
C LYS A 43 2.64 -13.26 6.90
N TYR A 44 2.04 -13.43 5.73
CA TYR A 44 2.45 -14.44 4.75
C TYR A 44 3.85 -14.13 4.20
N ALA A 45 4.12 -12.88 3.82
CA ALA A 45 5.44 -12.47 3.33
C ALA A 45 6.54 -12.77 4.36
N LEU A 46 6.32 -12.45 5.65
CA LEU A 46 7.26 -12.78 6.72
C LEU A 46 7.47 -14.29 6.90
N LEU A 47 6.40 -15.08 6.83
CA LEU A 47 6.49 -16.55 6.94
C LEU A 47 7.21 -17.18 5.74
N GLN A 48 7.16 -16.55 4.57
CA GLN A 48 7.87 -16.96 3.37
C GLN A 48 9.33 -16.49 3.32
N GLY A 49 9.78 -15.74 4.34
CA GLY A 49 11.15 -15.25 4.43
C GLY A 49 11.45 -14.02 3.58
N GLU A 50 10.41 -13.27 3.18
CA GLU A 50 10.60 -11.97 2.50
C GLU A 50 11.27 -10.97 3.44
N ASP A 51 11.90 -9.96 2.82
CA ASP A 51 12.49 -8.84 3.53
C ASP A 51 11.44 -8.09 4.38
N ALA A 52 11.85 -7.61 5.56
CA ALA A 52 10.94 -6.95 6.49
C ALA A 52 10.27 -5.69 5.90
N SER A 53 10.99 -4.91 5.08
CA SER A 53 10.43 -3.73 4.40
C SER A 53 9.46 -4.14 3.28
N VAL A 54 9.71 -5.25 2.58
CA VAL A 54 8.78 -5.83 1.60
C VAL A 54 7.49 -6.27 2.28
N ALA A 55 7.60 -7.01 3.38
CA ALA A 55 6.44 -7.48 4.13
C ALA A 55 5.67 -6.32 4.76
N ALA A 56 6.36 -5.29 5.29
CA ALA A 56 5.72 -4.08 5.81
C ALA A 56 4.92 -3.37 4.71
N ALA A 57 5.51 -3.19 3.52
CA ALA A 57 4.83 -2.55 2.39
C ALA A 57 3.55 -3.29 1.95
N ALA A 58 3.49 -4.62 2.07
CA ALA A 58 2.28 -5.40 1.79
C ALA A 58 1.08 -5.01 2.68
N GLU A 59 1.31 -4.62 3.94
CA GLU A 59 0.24 -4.05 4.78
C GLU A 59 0.08 -2.55 4.57
N GLU A 60 1.20 -1.84 4.50
CA GLU A 60 1.24 -0.39 4.64
C GLU A 60 0.88 0.38 3.37
N HIS A 61 0.90 -0.25 2.19
CA HIS A 61 0.51 0.43 0.96
C HIS A 61 -0.95 0.92 0.98
N TYR A 62 -1.83 0.25 1.73
CA TYR A 62 -3.19 0.71 1.95
C TYR A 62 -3.26 2.00 2.78
N LYS A 63 -2.23 2.28 3.59
CA LYS A 63 -2.22 3.40 4.55
C LYS A 63 -1.78 4.71 3.90
N PRO A 64 -2.23 5.86 4.44
CA PRO A 64 -3.29 6.00 5.43
C PRO A 64 -4.67 5.78 4.81
N GLN A 65 -5.57 5.09 5.51
CA GLN A 65 -6.96 4.90 5.07
C GLN A 65 -7.93 5.98 5.57
N GLY A 66 -7.56 6.72 6.62
CA GLY A 66 -8.40 7.75 7.23
C GLY A 66 -7.59 8.77 8.04
N PRO A 67 -8.25 9.83 8.56
CA PRO A 67 -7.57 10.96 9.18
C PRO A 67 -6.63 10.59 10.34
N SER A 68 -7.02 9.58 11.13
CA SER A 68 -6.25 9.12 12.29
C SER A 68 -5.36 7.91 12.01
N ASP A 69 -5.35 7.39 10.78
CA ASP A 69 -4.49 6.24 10.43
C ASP A 69 -3.03 6.68 10.29
N ARG A 70 -2.12 5.74 10.54
CA ARG A 70 -0.68 5.99 10.48
C ARG A 70 -0.23 6.26 9.03
N VAL A 71 0.78 7.12 8.87
CA VAL A 71 1.45 7.36 7.60
C VAL A 71 2.67 6.45 7.54
N PRO A 72 2.89 5.70 6.44
CA PRO A 72 4.09 4.87 6.30
C PRO A 72 5.35 5.72 6.31
N THR A 73 6.41 5.21 6.95
CA THR A 73 7.71 5.90 7.05
C THR A 73 8.86 5.12 6.43
N ASP A 74 8.70 3.81 6.24
CA ASP A 74 9.66 2.99 5.50
C ASP A 74 9.67 3.41 4.02
N PRO A 75 10.84 3.68 3.40
CA PRO A 75 10.90 4.11 2.00
C PRO A 75 10.23 3.16 1.00
N VAL A 76 10.25 1.85 1.26
CA VAL A 76 9.59 0.83 0.44
C VAL A 76 8.09 0.96 0.57
N SER A 77 7.57 1.02 1.81
CA SER A 77 6.15 1.25 2.09
C SER A 77 5.64 2.55 1.47
N VAL A 78 6.39 3.65 1.61
CA VAL A 78 6.05 4.98 1.06
C VAL A 78 5.91 4.91 -0.46
N ALA A 79 6.87 4.30 -1.14
CA ALA A 79 6.86 4.20 -2.60
C ALA A 79 5.66 3.39 -3.11
N VAL A 80 5.38 2.24 -2.51
CA VAL A 80 4.26 1.38 -2.93
C VAL A 80 2.91 2.01 -2.56
N ALA A 81 2.80 2.66 -1.39
CA ALA A 81 1.59 3.37 -0.98
C ALA A 81 1.22 4.51 -1.94
N LEU A 82 2.21 5.31 -2.34
CA LEU A 82 2.02 6.38 -3.32
C LEU A 82 1.61 5.79 -4.67
N ALA A 83 2.32 4.78 -5.16
CA ALA A 83 2.03 4.14 -6.44
C ALA A 83 0.60 3.60 -6.50
N ASP A 84 0.16 2.87 -5.49
CA ASP A 84 -1.17 2.27 -5.43
C ASP A 84 -2.30 3.32 -5.43
N LYS A 85 -2.13 4.39 -4.65
CA LYS A 85 -3.10 5.48 -4.58
C LYS A 85 -3.15 6.28 -5.88
N LEU A 86 -2.00 6.56 -6.49
CA LEU A 86 -1.92 7.28 -7.75
C LEU A 86 -2.48 6.44 -8.91
N ASP A 87 -2.20 5.14 -8.96
CA ASP A 87 -2.78 4.22 -9.94
C ASP A 87 -4.31 4.20 -9.86
N THR A 88 -4.85 4.05 -8.64
CA THR A 88 -6.30 4.10 -8.40
C THR A 88 -6.90 5.44 -8.86
N LEU A 89 -6.30 6.56 -8.45
CA LEU A 89 -6.79 7.89 -8.82
C LEU A 89 -6.76 8.10 -10.33
N THR A 90 -5.65 7.76 -10.99
CA THR A 90 -5.48 7.95 -12.44
C THR A 90 -6.43 7.07 -13.24
N GLY A 91 -6.61 5.81 -12.85
CA GLY A 91 -7.55 4.88 -13.50
C GLY A 91 -9.00 5.35 -13.44
N PHE A 92 -9.46 5.79 -12.27
CA PHE A 92 -10.81 6.33 -12.11
C PHE A 92 -11.01 7.67 -12.82
N TRP A 93 -9.99 8.53 -12.82
CA TRP A 93 -10.05 9.79 -13.56
C TRP A 93 -10.20 9.56 -15.07
N ALA A 94 -9.55 8.53 -15.62
CA ALA A 94 -9.60 8.19 -17.04
C ALA A 94 -11.01 7.77 -17.52
N ILE A 95 -11.89 7.37 -16.60
CA ILE A 95 -13.30 7.03 -16.87
C ILE A 95 -14.28 8.11 -16.36
N ASP A 96 -13.78 9.33 -16.14
CA ASP A 96 -14.52 10.49 -15.61
C ASP A 96 -15.12 10.33 -14.19
N GLU A 97 -14.73 9.31 -13.44
CA GLU A 97 -15.12 9.13 -12.04
C GLU A 97 -14.12 9.86 -11.12
N LYS A 98 -14.44 11.11 -10.78
CA LYS A 98 -13.52 12.02 -10.06
C LYS A 98 -13.79 12.00 -8.55
N PRO A 99 -12.77 12.19 -7.69
CA PRO A 99 -13.00 12.35 -6.25
C PRO A 99 -13.97 13.50 -5.99
N THR A 100 -15.06 13.24 -5.26
CA THR A 100 -16.04 14.27 -4.88
C THR A 100 -16.12 14.44 -3.35
N GLY A 101 -16.66 15.56 -2.89
CA GLY A 101 -16.83 15.86 -1.47
C GLY A 101 -18.06 15.22 -0.82
N SER A 102 -19.08 14.87 -1.60
CA SER A 102 -20.39 14.44 -1.08
C SER A 102 -20.43 12.98 -0.65
N LYS A 103 -19.80 12.07 -1.42
CA LYS A 103 -19.70 10.63 -1.12
C LYS A 103 -18.32 10.12 -1.52
N ASP A 104 -17.93 8.97 -0.98
CA ASP A 104 -16.64 8.34 -1.27
C ASP A 104 -16.76 6.82 -1.41
N PRO A 105 -17.58 6.34 -2.38
CA PRO A 105 -17.89 4.92 -2.53
C PRO A 105 -16.65 4.10 -2.94
N PHE A 106 -15.75 4.70 -3.72
CA PHE A 106 -14.51 4.07 -4.21
C PHE A 106 -13.25 4.52 -3.47
N ALA A 107 -13.42 5.20 -2.32
CA ALA A 107 -12.31 5.72 -1.52
C ALA A 107 -11.37 6.73 -2.22
N LEU A 108 -11.76 7.31 -3.37
CA LEU A 108 -10.92 8.24 -4.14
C LEU A 108 -10.53 9.49 -3.34
N ARG A 109 -11.47 10.04 -2.55
CA ARG A 109 -11.15 11.20 -1.70
C ARG A 109 -10.14 10.83 -0.63
N ARG A 110 -10.31 9.65 0.01
CA ARG A 110 -9.36 9.14 1.00
C ARG A 110 -7.99 8.83 0.38
N ALA A 111 -7.94 8.28 -0.83
CA ALA A 111 -6.70 8.03 -1.57
C ALA A 111 -5.95 9.34 -1.85
N ALA A 112 -6.64 10.38 -2.36
CA ALA A 112 -6.03 11.69 -2.63
C ALA A 112 -5.49 12.35 -1.36
N LEU A 113 -6.26 12.36 -0.27
CA LEU A 113 -5.78 12.86 1.03
C LEU A 113 -4.62 12.02 1.57
N GLY A 114 -4.59 10.72 1.29
CA GLY A 114 -3.49 9.84 1.63
C GLY A 114 -2.20 10.22 0.92
N VAL A 115 -2.25 10.51 -0.39
CA VAL A 115 -1.10 11.01 -1.16
C VAL A 115 -0.54 12.29 -0.54
N VAL A 116 -1.41 13.27 -0.24
CA VAL A 116 -1.00 14.55 0.37
C VAL A 116 -0.35 14.36 1.72
N ARG A 117 -0.75 13.35 2.50
CA ARG A 117 -0.17 13.07 3.82
C ARG A 117 1.16 12.34 3.77
N ILE A 118 1.45 11.65 2.67
CA ILE A 118 2.71 10.93 2.48
C ILE A 118 3.82 11.86 1.96
N LEU A 119 3.46 12.91 1.20
CA LEU A 119 4.37 13.93 0.68
C LEU A 119 4.62 15.07 1.68
#